data_AF-A0A227J4C1-F1
#
_entry.id   AF-A0A227J4C1-F1
#
_cell.length_a   1.000
_cell.length_b   1.000
_cell.length_c   1.000
_cell.angle_alpha   90.00
_cell.angle_beta   90.00
_cell.angle_gamma   90.00
#
_symmetry.space_group_name_H-M   'P 1'
#
loop_
_entity.id
_entity.type
_entity.pdbx_description
1 polymer ?
#
loop_
_entity_poly.entity_id
_entity_poly.type
_entity_poly.pdbx_seq_one_letter_code
_entity_poly.pdbx_strand_id
1 'polypeptide(L)'
;SYQEKLTASHVGFLTPDRILTFHLSHVLKEYAQDFIGIQETRYLLEQMEGSYSELVKEAQRIVPLQKMTEILQRLVSEDISIRNLRVILEAMVEWGQKEKDVVQLTEYIR
;
A
#
# COMPACT_ATOMS: atom_id res chain seq x y z
N SER A 1 -32.36 -12.49 23.35
CA SER A 1 -31.05 -12.97 22.83
C SER A 1 -29.90 -12.27 23.56
N TYR A 2 -28.71 -12.88 23.70
CA TYR A 2 -27.51 -12.19 24.26
C TYR A 2 -27.15 -10.93 23.45
N GLN A 3 -27.43 -10.92 22.15
CA GLN A 3 -27.21 -9.78 21.27
C GLN A 3 -28.08 -8.57 21.66
N GLU A 4 -29.36 -8.78 22.00
CA GLU A 4 -30.25 -7.69 22.45
C GLU A 4 -29.76 -7.05 23.75
N LYS A 5 -29.21 -7.85 24.67
CA LYS A 5 -28.61 -7.34 25.92
C LYS A 5 -27.37 -6.49 25.65
N LEU A 6 -26.52 -6.90 24.71
CA LEU A 6 -25.33 -6.16 24.29
C LEU A 6 -25.72 -4.84 23.60
N THR A 7 -26.69 -4.88 22.68
CA THR A 7 -27.23 -3.69 22.01
C THR A 7 -27.85 -2.71 23.00
N ALA A 8 -28.69 -3.19 23.93
CA ALA A 8 -29.30 -2.35 24.96
C ALA A 8 -28.25 -1.68 25.87
N SER A 9 -27.10 -2.33 26.05
CA SER A 9 -25.98 -1.82 26.84
C SER A 9 -24.99 -0.99 26.03
N HIS A 10 -25.26 -0.71 24.75
CA HIS A 10 -24.37 0.01 23.81
C HIS A 10 -22.96 -0.61 23.68
N VAL A 11 -22.86 -1.92 23.89
CA VAL A 11 -21.60 -2.66 23.73
C VAL A 11 -21.53 -3.19 22.31
N GLY A 12 -20.52 -2.76 21.55
CA GLY A 12 -20.26 -3.28 20.22
C GLY A 12 -19.91 -4.77 20.26
N PHE A 13 -20.47 -5.55 19.32
CA PHE A 13 -20.14 -6.97 19.16
C PHE A 13 -19.96 -7.32 17.69
N LEU A 14 -19.23 -8.41 17.44
CA LEU A 14 -19.09 -9.00 16.11
C LEU A 14 -19.95 -10.26 16.04
N THR A 15 -20.70 -10.39 14.95
CA THR A 15 -21.34 -11.65 14.58
C THR A 15 -20.29 -12.62 14.05
N PRO A 16 -20.55 -13.95 14.03
CA PRO A 16 -19.58 -14.93 13.56
C PRO A 16 -18.99 -14.64 12.17
N ASP A 17 -19.82 -14.16 11.22
CA ASP A 17 -19.39 -13.72 9.90
C ASP A 17 -18.44 -12.51 9.98
N ARG A 18 -18.72 -11.53 10.84
CA ARG A 18 -17.85 -10.36 11.04
C ARG A 18 -16.54 -10.72 11.72
N ILE A 19 -16.52 -11.72 12.59
CA ILE A 19 -15.29 -12.25 13.19
C ILE A 19 -14.41 -12.85 12.08
N LEU A 20 -14.99 -13.65 11.18
CA LEU A 20 -14.27 -14.22 10.05
C LEU A 20 -13.71 -13.14 9.13
N THR A 21 -14.51 -12.14 8.75
CA THR A 21 -14.04 -11.01 7.92
C THR A 21 -12.93 -10.21 8.61
N PHE A 22 -13.06 -9.94 9.90
CA PHE A 22 -12.04 -9.23 10.68
C PHE A 22 -10.73 -10.01 10.77
N HIS A 23 -10.80 -11.32 11.00
CA HIS A 23 -9.61 -12.15 11.04
C HIS A 23 -8.95 -12.22 9.66
N LEU A 24 -9.74 -12.38 8.59
CA LEU A 24 -9.22 -12.38 7.23
C LEU A 24 -8.55 -11.06 6.87
N SER A 25 -9.14 -9.91 7.21
CA SER A 25 -8.52 -8.62 6.91
C SER A 25 -7.21 -8.42 7.67
N HIS A 26 -7.12 -8.91 8.91
CA HIS A 26 -5.87 -8.92 9.68
C HIS A 26 -4.79 -9.76 8.99
N VAL A 27 -5.13 -11.00 8.60
CA VAL A 27 -4.20 -11.90 7.91
C VAL A 27 -3.74 -11.29 6.59
N LEU A 28 -4.66 -10.74 5.77
CA LEU A 28 -4.29 -10.11 4.52
C LEU A 28 -3.35 -8.90 4.69
N LYS A 29 -3.51 -8.12 5.76
CA LYS A 29 -2.59 -7.04 6.11
C LYS A 29 -1.22 -7.55 6.52
N GLU A 30 -1.18 -8.60 7.34
CA GLU A 30 0.06 -9.23 7.82
C GLU A 30 0.93 -9.73 6.66
N TYR A 31 0.29 -10.27 5.61
CA TYR A 31 0.97 -10.77 4.40
C TYR A 31 0.91 -9.79 3.23
N ALA A 32 0.58 -8.50 3.45
CA ALA A 32 0.36 -7.53 2.37
C ALA A 32 1.58 -7.39 1.43
N GLN A 33 2.80 -7.49 1.98
CA GLN A 33 4.04 -7.44 1.21
C GLN A 33 4.16 -8.56 0.17
N ASP A 34 3.63 -9.75 0.47
CA ASP A 34 3.73 -10.93 -0.39
C ASP A 34 2.83 -10.80 -1.64
N PHE A 35 1.81 -9.94 -1.57
CA PHE A 35 0.93 -9.62 -2.69
C PHE A 35 1.49 -8.53 -3.60
N ILE A 36 2.59 -7.88 -3.25
CA ILE A 36 3.22 -6.85 -4.07
C ILE A 36 4.49 -7.43 -4.69
N GLY A 37 4.39 -7.86 -5.95
CA GLY A 37 5.54 -8.24 -6.76
C GLY A 37 5.82 -7.25 -7.89
N ILE A 38 6.75 -7.64 -8.76
CA ILE A 38 7.13 -6.84 -9.95
C ILE A 38 5.94 -6.72 -10.92
N GLN A 39 5.12 -7.76 -11.05
CA GLN A 39 3.96 -7.76 -11.95
C GLN A 39 2.86 -6.84 -11.42
N GLU A 40 2.57 -6.93 -10.12
CA GLU A 40 1.55 -6.10 -9.47
C GLU A 40 1.98 -4.64 -9.47
N THR A 41 3.27 -4.36 -9.20
CA THR A 41 3.82 -3.01 -9.32
C THR A 41 3.68 -2.48 -10.75
N ARG A 42 4.00 -3.29 -11.76
CA ARG A 42 3.84 -2.91 -13.17
C ARG A 42 2.37 -2.61 -13.49
N TYR A 43 1.45 -3.48 -13.09
CA TYR A 43 0.02 -3.29 -13.27
C TYR A 43 -0.45 -1.97 -12.66
N LEU A 44 -0.03 -1.66 -11.43
CA LEU A 44 -0.34 -0.40 -10.76
C LEU A 44 0.17 0.82 -11.54
N LEU A 45 1.38 0.76 -12.08
CA LEU A 45 1.94 1.82 -12.92
C LEU A 45 1.17 1.98 -14.24
N GLU A 46 0.80 0.89 -14.89
CA GLU A 46 0.00 0.89 -16.13
C GLU A 46 -1.38 1.53 -15.90
N GLN A 47 -2.03 1.27 -14.75
CA GLN A 47 -3.28 1.95 -14.40
C GLN A 47 -3.11 3.46 -14.23
N MET A 48 -1.93 3.90 -13.79
CA MET A 48 -1.61 5.33 -13.62
C MET A 48 -1.30 6.03 -14.94
N GLU A 49 -0.82 5.31 -15.98
CA GLU A 49 -0.45 5.91 -17.25
C GLU A 49 -1.60 6.63 -17.95
N GLY A 50 -2.85 6.19 -17.76
CA GLY A 50 -4.03 6.82 -18.36
C GLY A 50 -4.23 8.28 -17.97
N SER A 51 -3.80 8.69 -16.76
CA SER A 51 -3.93 10.07 -16.26
C SER A 51 -2.59 10.75 -15.97
N TYR A 52 -1.53 9.98 -15.73
CA TYR A 52 -0.25 10.48 -15.23
C TYR A 52 0.94 9.89 -16.01
N SER A 53 0.79 9.63 -17.31
CA SER A 53 1.84 8.99 -18.14
C SER A 53 3.22 9.66 -18.04
N GLU A 54 3.28 11.00 -18.01
CA GLU A 54 4.56 11.72 -17.88
C GLU A 54 5.22 11.48 -16.52
N LEU A 55 4.44 11.51 -15.44
CA LEU A 55 4.93 11.23 -14.09
C LEU A 55 5.42 9.78 -13.97
N VAL A 56 4.67 8.81 -14.50
CA VAL A 56 5.07 7.39 -14.47
C VAL A 56 6.40 7.20 -15.20
N LYS A 57 6.55 7.76 -16.40
CA LYS A 57 7.79 7.67 -17.19
C LYS A 57 8.97 8.31 -16.47
N GLU A 58 8.77 9.49 -15.90
CA GLU A 58 9.84 10.20 -15.17
C GLU A 58 10.24 9.45 -13.89
N ALA A 59 9.27 8.95 -13.14
CA ALA A 59 9.53 8.12 -11.96
C ALA A 59 10.32 6.86 -12.34
N GLN A 60 9.92 6.13 -13.40
CA GLN A 60 10.62 4.93 -13.88
C GLN A 60 12.03 5.22 -14.37
N ARG A 61 12.27 6.41 -14.92
CA ARG A 61 13.60 6.88 -15.34
C ARG A 61 14.53 7.07 -14.14
N ILE A 62 14.01 7.54 -13.02
CA ILE A 62 14.78 7.86 -11.81
C ILE A 62 14.93 6.63 -10.91
N VAL A 63 13.85 5.89 -10.71
CA VAL A 63 13.76 4.73 -9.81
C VAL A 63 13.37 3.49 -10.64
N PRO A 64 14.27 2.52 -10.82
CA PRO A 64 13.97 1.30 -11.56
C PRO A 64 12.81 0.51 -10.93
N LEU A 65 12.05 -0.22 -11.75
CA LEU A 65 10.88 -0.99 -11.31
C LEU A 65 11.13 -1.92 -10.11
N GLN A 66 12.31 -2.54 -10.04
CA GLN A 66 12.69 -3.38 -8.89
C GLN A 66 12.74 -2.59 -7.58
N LYS A 67 13.33 -1.38 -7.60
CA LYS A 67 13.36 -0.50 -6.42
C LYS A 67 11.97 0.03 -6.09
N MET A 68 11.17 0.38 -7.09
CA MET A 68 9.77 0.76 -6.86
C MET A 68 8.99 -0.36 -6.16
N THR A 69 9.18 -1.61 -6.61
CA THR A 69 8.55 -2.80 -6.00
C THR A 69 8.96 -2.93 -4.53
N GLU A 70 10.25 -2.82 -4.22
CA GLU A 70 10.74 -2.90 -2.84
C GLU A 70 10.20 -1.76 -1.96
N ILE A 71 10.12 -0.52 -2.48
CA ILE A 71 9.52 0.61 -1.77
C ILE A 71 8.05 0.33 -1.45
N LEU A 72 7.26 -0.11 -2.45
CA LEU A 72 5.84 -0.42 -2.23
C LEU A 72 5.66 -1.57 -1.24
N GLN A 73 6.49 -2.62 -1.31
CA GLN A 73 6.49 -3.73 -0.34
C GLN A 73 6.74 -3.23 1.09
N ARG A 74 7.74 -2.36 1.29
CA ARG A 74 8.04 -1.76 2.59
C ARG A 74 6.88 -0.93 3.13
N LEU A 75 6.29 -0.07 2.30
CA LEU A 75 5.13 0.74 2.70
C LEU A 75 3.96 -0.16 3.17
N VAL A 76 3.59 -1.18 2.39
CA VAL A 76 2.47 -2.05 2.79
C VAL A 76 2.79 -2.93 3.99
N SER A 77 4.07 -3.30 4.21
CA SER A 77 4.51 -4.04 5.40
C SER A 77 4.36 -3.23 6.70
N GLU A 78 4.35 -1.90 6.59
CA GLU A 78 4.14 -0.97 7.70
C GLU A 78 2.67 -0.49 7.81
N ASP A 79 1.73 -1.19 7.15
CA ASP A 79 0.30 -0.83 7.04
C ASP A 79 0.05 0.55 6.39
N ILE A 80 0.96 1.00 5.52
CA ILE A 80 0.89 2.30 4.85
C ILE A 80 0.16 2.14 3.52
N SER A 81 -0.90 2.94 3.36
CA SER A 81 -1.79 2.85 2.21
C SER A 81 -1.13 3.36 0.93
N ILE A 82 -0.86 2.47 -0.01
CA ILE A 82 -0.35 2.82 -1.36
C ILE A 82 -1.44 3.27 -2.35
N ARG A 83 -2.68 3.49 -1.90
CA ARG A 83 -3.80 3.91 -2.77
C ARG A 83 -3.57 5.25 -3.46
N ASN A 84 -2.78 6.15 -2.86
CA ASN A 84 -2.40 7.41 -3.48
C ASN A 84 -1.06 7.28 -4.21
N LEU A 85 -1.04 6.47 -5.27
CA LEU A 85 0.17 6.24 -6.07
C LEU A 85 0.73 7.52 -6.68
N ARG A 86 -0.11 8.52 -6.95
CA ARG A 86 0.35 9.81 -7.48
C ARG A 86 1.38 10.45 -6.56
N VAL A 87 1.06 10.60 -5.27
CA VAL A 87 1.96 11.24 -4.29
C VAL A 87 3.23 10.43 -4.10
N ILE A 88 3.12 9.09 -4.09
CA ILE A 88 4.28 8.20 -3.99
C ILE A 88 5.22 8.41 -5.19
N LEU A 89 4.69 8.48 -6.41
CA LEU A 89 5.48 8.71 -7.62
C LEU A 89 6.09 10.12 -7.64
N GLU A 90 5.36 11.15 -7.22
CA GLU A 90 5.88 12.52 -7.07
C GLU A 90 7.08 12.54 -6.10
N ALA A 91 6.97 11.87 -4.96
CA ALA A 91 8.06 11.75 -3.99
C ALA A 91 9.25 10.95 -4.53
N MET A 92 9.02 9.87 -5.30
CA MET A 92 10.09 9.14 -5.99
C MET A 92 10.87 10.03 -6.97
N VAL A 93 10.17 10.92 -7.70
CA VAL A 93 10.81 11.86 -8.62
C VAL A 93 11.62 12.92 -7.85
N GLU A 94 11.08 13.45 -6.75
CA GLU A 94 11.73 14.49 -5.96
C GLU A 94 13.00 13.99 -5.23
N TRP A 95 12.92 12.79 -4.65
CA TRP A 95 13.96 12.26 -3.77
C TRP A 95 14.85 11.21 -4.44
N GLY A 96 14.38 10.46 -5.45
CA GLY A 96 15.12 9.34 -6.05
C GLY A 96 16.38 9.73 -6.84
N GLN A 97 16.54 11.01 -7.20
CA GLN A 97 17.82 11.50 -7.73
C GLN A 97 18.84 11.77 -6.62
N LYS A 98 18.38 12.24 -5.46
CA LYS A 98 19.20 12.65 -4.30
C LYS A 98 19.60 11.46 -3.43
N GLU A 99 18.68 10.51 -3.28
CA GLU A 99 18.85 9.32 -2.46
C GLU A 99 18.79 8.06 -3.33
N LYS A 100 19.78 7.17 -3.16
CA LYS A 100 19.91 5.93 -3.94
C LYS A 100 19.67 4.69 -3.07
N ASP A 101 19.83 4.80 -1.76
CA ASP A 101 19.46 3.78 -0.82
C ASP A 101 17.93 3.64 -0.75
N VAL A 102 17.45 2.43 -0.95
CA VAL A 102 16.02 2.15 -1.06
C VAL A 102 15.31 2.31 0.29
N VAL A 103 16.01 2.03 1.40
CA VAL A 103 15.47 2.16 2.74
C VAL A 103 15.27 3.64 3.04
N GLN A 104 16.32 4.45 2.88
CA GLN A 104 16.25 5.89 3.10
C GLN A 104 15.24 6.57 2.15
N LEU A 105 15.18 6.16 0.88
CA LEU A 105 14.18 6.69 -0.04
C LEU A 105 12.75 6.35 0.40
N THR A 106 12.54 5.16 0.97
CA THR A 106 11.23 4.79 1.54
C THR A 106 10.87 5.68 2.72
N GLU A 107 11.84 6.04 3.58
CA GLU A 107 11.62 6.99 4.69
C GLU A 107 11.11 8.35 4.22
N TYR A 108 11.64 8.88 3.12
CA TYR A 108 11.19 10.16 2.55
C TYR A 108 9.79 10.10 1.94
N ILE A 109 9.37 8.93 1.45
CA ILE A 109 8.07 8.72 0.80
C ILE A 109 6.95 8.52 1.85
N ARG A 110 7.32 8.08 3.05
CA ARG A 110 6.42 7.70 4.13
C ARG A 110 5.70 8.90 4.76
#